data_AF-A0A6N8SE35-F1
#
_entry.id   AF-A0A6N8SE35-F1
#
_cell.length_a   1.000
_cell.length_b   1.000
_cell.length_c   1.000
_cell.angle_alpha   90.00
_cell.angle_beta   90.00
_cell.angle_gamma   90.00
#
_symmetry.space_group_name_H-M   'P 1'
#
loop_
_entity.id
_entity.type
_entity.pdbx_description
1 polymer ?
#
loop_
_entity_poly.entity_id
_entity_poly.type
_entity_poly.pdbx_seq_one_letter_code
_entity_poly.pdbx_strand_id
1 'polypeptide(L)'
;MDAVTIDIGLFGVSPEPAVYDGLAGRRAVFSGGAALVLDTKAQAPLDPFLDMQAMLLEMTKELRERFQRFQSQKALAERDADAAEDDASRKVAQTDAKAAIEAVSLIVRTLEKIDSLQRTLINEWAEAEAARGEPEDAAALADEFERLVEARVKERLHAAKQDWMRENGPGGEVAARAESGP
;
A
#
# COMPACT_ATOMS: atom_id res chain seq x y z
N MET A 1 -14.32 8.65 23.59
CA MET A 1 -13.61 8.83 22.31
C MET A 1 -13.84 7.56 21.54
N ASP A 2 -14.80 7.59 20.63
CA ASP A 2 -15.30 6.41 19.95
C ASP A 2 -14.31 5.98 18.88
N ALA A 3 -13.91 4.70 18.92
CA ALA A 3 -13.03 4.11 17.95
C ALA A 3 -13.71 4.10 16.58
N VAL A 4 -13.14 4.82 15.61
CA VAL A 4 -13.61 4.81 14.22
C VAL A 4 -13.53 3.38 13.71
N THR A 5 -14.68 2.75 13.58
CA THR A 5 -14.81 1.39 13.05
C THR A 5 -14.74 1.51 11.54
N ILE A 6 -13.61 1.11 10.96
CA ILE A 6 -13.42 1.13 9.51
C ILE A 6 -14.24 -0.04 8.92
N ASP A 7 -15.25 0.28 8.12
CA ASP A 7 -15.99 -0.72 7.36
C ASP A 7 -15.19 -1.14 6.13
N ILE A 8 -14.54 -2.30 6.24
CA ILE A 8 -13.68 -2.88 5.20
C ILE A 8 -14.50 -3.28 3.96
N GLY A 9 -15.82 -3.50 4.11
CA GLY A 9 -16.72 -3.82 3.00
C GLY A 9 -16.86 -2.68 1.99
N LEU A 10 -16.60 -1.43 2.40
CA LEU A 10 -16.63 -0.26 1.53
C LEU A 10 -15.53 -0.28 0.46
N PHE A 11 -14.47 -1.06 0.68
CA PHE A 11 -13.32 -1.19 -0.25
C PHE A 11 -13.47 -2.37 -1.23
N GLY A 12 -14.64 -3.02 -1.29
CA GLY A 12 -14.88 -4.15 -2.20
C GLY A 12 -14.14 -5.43 -1.80
N VAL A 13 -13.50 -5.45 -0.63
CA VAL A 13 -12.84 -6.63 -0.07
C VAL A 13 -13.90 -7.45 0.66
N SER A 14 -14.65 -8.26 -0.08
CA SER A 14 -15.41 -9.35 0.54
C SER A 14 -14.40 -10.43 0.96
N PRO A 15 -14.31 -10.80 2.24
CA PRO A 15 -13.43 -11.90 2.64
C PRO A 15 -14.05 -13.18 2.09
N GLU A 16 -13.60 -13.61 0.91
CA GLU A 16 -13.88 -14.95 0.44
C GLU A 16 -13.38 -15.93 1.52
N PRO A 17 -14.23 -16.88 1.95
CA PRO A 17 -13.80 -17.88 2.91
C PRO A 17 -12.63 -18.64 2.28
N ALA A 18 -11.49 -18.70 2.99
CA ALA A 18 -10.35 -19.46 2.55
C ALA A 18 -10.79 -20.89 2.23
N VAL A 19 -10.65 -21.30 0.96
CA VAL A 19 -11.01 -22.64 0.44
C VAL A 19 -10.05 -23.72 0.96
N TYR A 20 -9.08 -23.34 1.77
CA TYR A 20 -8.14 -24.23 2.43
C TYR A 20 -8.68 -24.65 3.80
N ASP A 21 -9.01 -25.93 3.95
CA ASP A 21 -9.54 -26.56 5.16
C ASP A 21 -8.55 -26.62 6.34
N GLY A 22 -7.29 -26.25 6.13
CA GLY A 22 -6.22 -26.38 7.12
C GLY A 22 -6.25 -25.41 8.30
N LEU A 23 -7.20 -24.46 8.36
CA LEU A 23 -7.38 -23.53 9.48
C LEU A 23 -8.85 -23.41 9.93
N ALA A 24 -9.70 -24.37 9.58
CA ALA A 24 -11.08 -24.44 10.10
C ALA A 24 -11.16 -24.94 11.56
N GLY A 25 -10.01 -25.11 12.23
CA GLY A 25 -9.93 -25.40 13.65
C GLY A 25 -10.13 -24.15 14.49
N ARG A 26 -11.39 -23.86 14.84
CA ARG A 26 -11.82 -22.90 15.86
C ARG A 26 -11.48 -21.44 15.55
N ARG A 27 -12.47 -20.73 15.01
CA ARG A 27 -12.59 -19.26 15.12
C ARG A 27 -12.77 -18.92 16.62
N ALA A 28 -11.68 -18.99 17.37
CA ALA A 28 -11.59 -18.40 18.68
C ALA A 28 -11.64 -16.90 18.44
N VAL A 29 -12.77 -16.31 18.78
CA VAL A 29 -12.85 -14.88 19.04
C VAL A 29 -11.71 -14.59 20.01
N PHE A 30 -10.66 -13.89 19.56
CA PHE A 30 -9.62 -13.37 20.45
C PHE A 30 -10.26 -12.25 21.28
N SER A 31 -11.09 -12.64 22.25
CA SER A 31 -11.53 -11.75 23.33
C SER A 31 -10.40 -11.68 24.34
N GLY A 32 -9.46 -10.78 24.08
CA GLY A 32 -8.28 -10.59 24.92
C GLY A 32 -7.17 -9.97 24.10
N GLY A 33 -7.06 -8.65 24.21
CA GLY A 33 -6.11 -7.83 23.45
C GLY A 33 -4.66 -8.22 23.71
N ALA A 34 -4.14 -9.11 22.88
CA ALA A 34 -2.78 -8.98 22.39
C ALA A 34 -2.93 -8.37 20.99
N ALA A 35 -2.72 -7.05 20.90
CA ALA A 35 -2.46 -6.45 19.60
C ALA A 35 -1.38 -7.31 18.93
N LEU A 36 -1.62 -7.70 17.68
CA LEU A 36 -0.59 -8.33 16.86
C LEU A 36 0.51 -7.27 16.67
N VAL A 37 1.41 -7.15 17.66
CA VAL A 37 2.60 -6.32 17.55
C VAL A 37 3.55 -7.12 16.70
N LEU A 38 3.48 -6.87 15.40
CA LEU A 38 4.53 -7.28 14.48
C LEU A 38 5.79 -6.55 14.94
N ASP A 39 6.64 -7.26 15.67
CA ASP A 39 8.01 -6.82 15.95
C ASP A 39 8.74 -6.83 14.61
N THR A 40 8.67 -5.71 13.88
CA THR A 40 9.43 -5.48 12.66
C THR A 40 10.89 -5.39 13.07
N LYS A 41 11.54 -6.55 13.19
CA LYS A 41 13.00 -6.70 13.39
C LYS A 41 13.83 -5.97 12.33
N ALA A 42 13.21 -5.54 11.24
CA ALA A 42 13.77 -4.61 10.26
C ALA A 42 13.39 -3.17 10.60
N GLN A 43 13.80 -2.66 11.76
CA GLN A 43 14.14 -1.24 11.84
C GLN A 43 15.56 -1.10 11.30
N ALA A 44 15.74 -1.45 10.02
CA ALA A 44 16.86 -0.92 9.27
C ALA A 44 16.75 0.62 9.34
N PRO A 45 17.86 1.37 9.31
CA PRO A 45 17.77 2.81 9.09
C PRO A 45 16.79 3.01 7.94
N LEU A 46 15.74 3.82 8.15
CA LEU A 46 14.82 4.18 7.08
C LEU A 46 15.67 4.48 5.85
N ASP A 47 15.36 3.81 4.74
CA ASP A 47 16.11 3.98 3.51
C ASP A 47 16.17 5.50 3.25
N PRO A 48 17.37 6.12 3.24
CA PRO A 48 17.51 7.57 3.07
C PRO A 48 16.77 8.09 1.83
N PHE A 49 16.60 7.24 0.81
CA PHE A 49 15.78 7.53 -0.36
C PHE A 49 14.29 7.68 -0.04
N LEU A 50 13.72 6.74 0.74
CA LEU A 50 12.31 6.77 1.14
C LEU A 50 12.02 7.96 2.06
N ASP A 51 12.95 8.29 2.97
CA ASP A 51 12.84 9.46 3.84
C ASP A 51 12.84 10.77 3.04
N MET A 52 13.75 10.90 2.08
CA MET A 52 13.81 12.09 1.22
C MET A 52 12.58 12.20 0.31
N GLN A 53 12.07 11.08 -0.21
CA GLN A 53 10.84 11.04 -0.98
C GLN A 53 9.63 11.47 -0.13
N ALA A 54 9.51 10.96 1.09
CA ALA A 54 8.44 11.34 2.02
C ALA A 54 8.48 12.84 2.35
N MET A 55 9.68 13.39 2.58
CA MET A 55 9.86 14.83 2.80
C MET A 55 9.40 15.67 1.61
N LEU A 56 9.78 15.30 0.38
CA LEU A 56 9.37 16.01 -0.84
C LEU A 56 7.85 15.95 -1.06
N LEU A 57 7.21 14.84 -0.69
CA LEU A 57 5.76 14.69 -0.75
C LEU A 57 5.05 15.59 0.26
N GLU A 58 5.53 15.66 1.50
CA GLU A 58 4.92 16.55 2.50
C GLU A 58 5.10 18.02 2.11
N MET A 59 6.29 18.41 1.62
CA MET A 59 6.52 19.75 1.09
C MET A 59 5.58 20.08 -0.08
N THR A 60 5.32 19.13 -0.97
CA THR A 60 4.38 19.29 -2.10
C THR A 60 2.95 19.52 -1.60
N LYS A 61 2.54 18.78 -0.57
CA LYS A 61 1.24 18.94 0.06
C LYS A 61 1.10 20.32 0.73
N GLU A 62 2.09 20.74 1.50
CA GLU A 62 2.10 22.09 2.09
C GLU A 62 2.07 23.20 1.03
N LEU A 63 2.82 23.04 -0.07
CA LEU A 63 2.80 24.02 -1.17
C LEU A 63 1.43 24.06 -1.86
N ARG A 64 0.74 22.94 -2.01
CA ARG A 64 -0.63 22.89 -2.52
C ARG A 64 -1.60 23.64 -1.60
N GLU A 65 -1.48 23.46 -0.29
CA GLU A 65 -2.31 24.19 0.68
C GLU A 65 -2.04 25.71 0.62
N ARG A 66 -0.76 26.11 0.57
CA ARG A 66 -0.37 27.52 0.41
C ARG A 66 -0.88 28.10 -0.91
N PHE A 67 -0.80 27.35 -2.01
CA PHE A 67 -1.32 27.75 -3.31
C PHE A 67 -2.83 28.03 -3.27
N GLN A 68 -3.61 27.16 -2.63
CA GLN A 68 -5.06 27.36 -2.47
C GLN A 68 -5.37 28.63 -1.67
N ARG A 69 -4.60 28.92 -0.62
CA ARG A 69 -4.74 30.15 0.18
C ARG A 69 -4.42 31.40 -0.62
N PHE A 70 -3.35 31.39 -1.42
CA PHE A 70 -3.04 32.55 -2.27
C PHE A 70 -4.04 32.73 -3.41
N GLN A 71 -4.59 31.65 -3.95
CA GLN A 71 -5.69 31.73 -4.92
C GLN A 71 -6.94 32.38 -4.32
N SER A 72 -7.32 32.00 -3.09
CA SER A 72 -8.47 32.61 -2.42
C SER A 72 -8.22 34.08 -2.06
N GLN A 73 -7.01 34.40 -1.59
CA GLN A 73 -6.59 35.79 -1.31
C GLN A 73 -6.61 36.66 -2.56
N LYS A 74 -6.11 36.15 -3.69
CA LYS A 74 -6.19 36.85 -4.98
C LYS A 74 -7.64 37.17 -5.35
N ALA A 75 -8.53 36.17 -5.29
CA ALA A 75 -9.92 36.35 -5.65
C ALA A 75 -10.66 37.33 -4.72
N LEU A 76 -10.28 37.37 -3.44
CA LEU A 76 -10.81 38.34 -2.48
C LEU A 76 -10.31 39.76 -2.79
N ALA A 77 -9.00 39.92 -3.00
CA ALA A 77 -8.38 41.20 -3.31
C ALA A 77 -8.90 41.79 -4.64
N GLU A 78 -9.15 40.96 -5.65
CA GLU A 78 -9.79 41.40 -6.89
C GLU A 78 -11.21 41.93 -6.65
N ARG A 79 -12.03 41.25 -5.83
CA ARG A 79 -13.37 41.71 -5.47
C ARG A 79 -13.34 43.00 -4.65
N ASP A 80 -12.41 43.13 -3.73
CA ASP A 80 -12.25 44.33 -2.90
C ASP A 80 -11.82 45.53 -3.76
N ALA A 81 -10.97 45.30 -4.78
CA ALA A 81 -10.60 46.33 -5.75
C ALA A 81 -11.79 46.80 -6.59
N ASP A 82 -12.68 45.88 -7.00
CA ASP A 82 -13.89 46.18 -7.76
C ASP A 82 -14.95 46.90 -6.91
N ALA A 83 -15.03 46.58 -5.61
CA ALA A 83 -15.98 47.18 -4.68
C ALA A 83 -15.50 48.50 -4.05
N ALA A 84 -14.22 48.86 -4.21
CA ALA A 84 -13.65 50.06 -3.61
C ALA A 84 -14.21 51.35 -4.22
N GLU A 85 -14.88 52.14 -3.37
CA GLU A 85 -15.41 53.46 -3.71
C GLU A 85 -14.31 54.54 -3.80
N ASP A 86 -13.22 54.37 -3.04
CA ASP A 86 -12.08 55.28 -3.06
C ASP A 86 -10.85 54.72 -3.83
N ASP A 87 -10.03 55.63 -4.35
CA ASP A 87 -8.85 55.28 -5.15
C ASP A 87 -7.73 54.66 -4.29
N ALA A 88 -7.66 55.02 -3.01
CA ALA A 88 -6.66 54.51 -2.08
C ALA A 88 -6.87 53.02 -1.79
N SER A 89 -8.09 52.60 -1.43
CA SER A 89 -8.42 51.21 -1.14
C SER A 89 -8.31 50.33 -2.39
N ARG A 90 -8.69 50.86 -3.56
CA ARG A 90 -8.51 50.17 -4.84
C ARG A 90 -7.05 49.85 -5.11
N LYS A 91 -6.14 50.81 -4.88
CA LYS A 91 -4.70 50.61 -5.07
C LYS A 91 -4.11 49.58 -4.11
N VAL A 92 -4.57 49.58 -2.86
CA VAL A 92 -4.14 48.57 -1.87
C VAL A 92 -4.59 47.18 -2.33
N ALA A 93 -5.86 47.01 -2.67
CA ALA A 93 -6.41 45.73 -3.12
C ALA A 93 -5.75 45.21 -4.41
N GLN A 94 -5.44 46.09 -5.38
CA GLN A 94 -4.67 45.71 -6.57
C GLN A 94 -3.23 45.30 -6.24
N THR A 95 -2.60 45.93 -5.25
CA THR A 95 -1.26 45.57 -4.80
C THR A 95 -1.26 44.18 -4.16
N ASP A 96 -2.26 43.89 -3.34
CA ASP A 96 -2.43 42.58 -2.70
C ASP A 96 -2.70 41.47 -3.72
N ALA A 97 -3.56 41.74 -4.72
CA ALA A 97 -3.82 40.82 -5.82
C ALA A 97 -2.53 40.51 -6.60
N LYS A 98 -1.71 41.53 -6.88
CA LYS A 98 -0.41 41.36 -7.55
C LYS A 98 0.56 40.53 -6.72
N ALA A 99 0.68 40.82 -5.42
CA ALA A 99 1.52 40.05 -4.51
C ALA A 99 1.10 38.57 -4.45
N ALA A 100 -0.21 38.30 -4.43
CA ALA A 100 -0.74 36.94 -4.48
C ALA A 100 -0.39 36.21 -5.80
N ILE A 101 -0.44 36.91 -6.95
CA ILE A 101 -0.04 36.35 -8.25
C ILE A 101 1.46 36.00 -8.28
N GLU A 102 2.31 36.86 -7.74
CA GLU A 102 3.76 36.61 -7.65
C GLU A 102 4.06 35.41 -6.74
N ALA A 103 3.38 35.30 -5.60
CA ALA A 103 3.48 34.16 -4.69
C ALA A 103 3.04 32.84 -5.33
N VAL A 104 1.91 32.85 -6.06
CA VAL A 104 1.44 31.68 -6.83
C VAL A 104 2.46 31.25 -7.87
N SER A 105 3.02 32.21 -8.61
CA SER A 105 4.04 31.93 -9.64
C SER A 105 5.31 31.32 -9.05
N LEU A 106 5.73 31.80 -7.87
CA LEU A 106 6.87 31.23 -7.14
C LEU A 106 6.56 29.79 -6.70
N ILE A 107 5.36 29.53 -6.16
CA ILE A 107 4.97 28.19 -5.73
C ILE A 107 5.00 27.20 -6.90
N VAL A 108 4.45 27.56 -8.07
CA VAL A 108 4.48 26.69 -9.25
C VAL A 108 5.92 26.35 -9.65
N ARG A 109 6.81 27.35 -9.71
CA ARG A 109 8.24 27.12 -10.00
C ARG A 109 8.89 26.18 -8.97
N THR A 110 8.54 26.30 -7.69
CA THR A 110 9.08 25.38 -6.66
C THR A 110 8.54 23.97 -6.82
N LEU A 111 7.28 23.80 -7.21
CA LEU A 111 6.69 22.48 -7.49
C LEU A 111 7.35 21.81 -8.69
N GLU A 112 7.60 22.56 -9.77
CA GLU A 112 8.35 22.07 -10.93
C GLU A 112 9.76 21.62 -10.54
N LYS A 113 10.41 22.35 -9.63
CA LYS A 113 11.75 21.97 -9.14
C LYS A 113 11.71 20.70 -8.29
N ILE A 114 10.70 20.54 -7.43
CA ILE A 114 10.48 19.32 -6.64
C ILE A 114 10.20 18.13 -7.56
N ASP A 115 9.34 18.28 -8.58
CA ASP A 115 9.06 17.23 -9.57
C ASP A 115 10.34 16.80 -10.29
N SER A 116 11.15 17.77 -10.75
CA SER A 116 12.45 17.47 -11.35
C SER A 116 13.37 16.70 -10.40
N LEU A 117 13.42 17.06 -9.11
CA LEU A 117 14.23 16.36 -8.12
C LEU A 117 13.72 14.94 -7.89
N GLN A 118 12.40 14.75 -7.78
CA GLN A 118 11.80 13.42 -7.61
C GLN A 118 12.12 12.51 -8.80
N ARG A 119 12.06 13.01 -10.03
CA ARG A 119 12.45 12.25 -11.22
C ARG A 119 13.92 11.87 -11.20
N THR A 120 14.81 12.80 -10.86
CA THR A 120 16.25 12.53 -10.74
C THR A 120 16.51 11.45 -9.69
N LEU A 121 15.90 11.55 -8.51
CA LEU A 121 16.07 10.57 -7.44
C LEU A 121 15.59 9.18 -7.85
N ILE A 122 14.43 9.07 -8.49
CA ILE A 122 13.91 7.79 -8.98
C ILE A 122 14.87 7.16 -10.00
N ASN A 123 15.44 7.98 -10.91
CA ASN A 123 16.41 7.50 -11.88
C ASN A 123 17.71 7.05 -11.21
N GLU A 124 18.25 7.83 -10.27
CA GLU A 124 19.46 7.49 -9.52
C GLU A 124 19.28 6.19 -8.74
N TRP A 125 18.11 6.00 -8.12
CA TRP A 125 17.76 4.77 -7.42
C TRP A 125 17.68 3.58 -8.39
N ALA A 126 17.01 3.75 -9.54
CA ALA A 126 16.90 2.70 -10.55
C ALA A 126 18.27 2.33 -11.15
N GLU A 127 19.15 3.29 -11.38
CA GLU A 127 20.53 3.07 -11.84
C GLU A 127 21.36 2.35 -10.78
N ALA A 128 21.24 2.76 -9.51
CA ALA A 128 21.94 2.11 -8.40
C ALA A 128 21.48 0.66 -8.21
N GLU A 129 20.18 0.38 -8.36
CA GLU A 129 19.64 -0.97 -8.29
C GLU A 129 20.09 -1.82 -9.48
N ALA A 130 20.07 -1.28 -10.70
CA ALA A 130 20.61 -1.97 -11.87
C ALA A 130 22.11 -2.26 -11.75
N ALA A 131 22.88 -1.35 -11.13
CA ALA A 131 24.31 -1.53 -10.89
C ALA A 131 24.63 -2.55 -9.78
N ARG A 132 23.69 -2.80 -8.85
CA ARG A 132 23.80 -3.87 -7.86
C ARG A 132 23.67 -5.27 -8.47
N GLY A 133 23.20 -5.36 -9.73
CA GLY A 133 22.95 -6.63 -10.42
C GLY A 133 21.69 -7.33 -9.91
N GLU A 134 21.21 -8.34 -10.64
CA GLU A 134 20.30 -9.32 -10.00
C GLU A 134 21.02 -9.85 -8.76
N PRO A 135 20.38 -9.86 -7.58
CA PRO A 135 21.03 -10.47 -6.43
C PRO A 135 21.35 -11.90 -6.85
N GLU A 136 22.62 -12.30 -6.78
CA GLU A 136 23.04 -13.71 -6.95
C GLU A 136 22.17 -14.66 -6.09
N ASP A 137 21.55 -14.09 -5.05
CA ASP A 137 20.64 -14.71 -4.13
C ASP A 137 19.20 -14.92 -4.66
N ALA A 138 18.70 -14.21 -5.68
CA ALA A 138 17.31 -14.40 -6.14
C ALA A 138 17.09 -15.77 -6.78
N ALA A 139 18.05 -16.25 -7.59
CA ALA A 139 18.01 -17.59 -8.14
C ALA A 139 18.17 -18.65 -7.04
N ALA A 140 19.06 -18.42 -6.08
CA ALA A 140 19.25 -19.30 -4.94
C ALA A 140 18.00 -19.37 -4.03
N LEU A 141 17.32 -18.24 -3.83
CA LEU A 141 16.07 -18.14 -3.06
C LEU A 141 14.92 -18.84 -3.77
N ALA A 142 14.86 -18.73 -5.10
CA ALA A 142 13.88 -19.44 -5.93
C ALA A 142 14.08 -20.96 -5.84
N ASP A 143 15.32 -21.43 -5.92
CA ASP A 143 15.68 -22.84 -5.76
C ASP A 143 15.34 -23.36 -4.34
N GLU A 144 15.62 -22.57 -3.30
CA GLU A 144 15.26 -22.91 -1.93
C GLU A 144 13.74 -22.99 -1.75
N PHE A 145 13.01 -22.01 -2.30
CA PHE A 145 11.55 -21.99 -2.28
C PHE A 145 10.96 -23.21 -3.00
N GLU A 146 11.49 -23.57 -4.16
CA GLU A 146 11.04 -24.73 -4.94
C GLU A 146 11.29 -26.04 -4.18
N ARG A 147 12.46 -26.18 -3.50
CA ARG A 147 12.72 -27.31 -2.60
C ARG A 147 11.71 -27.41 -1.46
N LEU A 148 11.38 -26.29 -0.83
CA LEU A 148 10.42 -26.27 0.29
C LEU A 148 9.01 -26.64 -0.18
N VAL A 149 8.59 -26.13 -1.34
CA VAL A 149 7.32 -26.49 -1.96
C VAL A 149 7.28 -27.98 -2.29
N GLU A 150 8.34 -28.52 -2.91
CA GLU A 150 8.39 -29.94 -3.28
C GLU A 150 8.33 -30.86 -2.06
N ALA A 151 9.08 -30.52 -0.99
CA ALA A 151 9.03 -31.24 0.29
C ALA A 151 7.60 -31.21 0.86
N ARG A 152 6.95 -30.04 0.85
CA ARG A 152 5.60 -29.87 1.38
C ARG A 152 4.54 -30.60 0.58
N VAL A 153 4.65 -30.62 -0.74
CA VAL A 153 3.76 -31.36 -1.64
C VAL A 153 3.93 -32.86 -1.42
N LYS A 154 5.16 -33.36 -1.29
CA LYS A 154 5.42 -34.77 -0.98
C LYS A 154 4.79 -35.17 0.35
N GLU A 155 4.97 -34.38 1.41
CA GLU A 155 4.32 -34.62 2.71
C GLU A 155 2.80 -34.71 2.59
N ARG A 156 2.19 -33.75 1.89
CA ARG A 156 0.73 -33.70 1.66
C ARG A 156 0.23 -34.89 0.87
N LEU A 157 0.96 -35.29 -0.18
CA LEU A 157 0.63 -36.44 -1.00
C LEU A 157 0.76 -37.75 -0.21
N HIS A 158 1.79 -37.88 0.62
CA HIS A 158 1.96 -39.04 1.49
C HIS A 158 0.86 -39.12 2.54
N ALA A 159 0.48 -38.01 3.16
CA ALA A 159 -0.64 -37.95 4.09
C ALA A 159 -1.97 -38.35 3.40
N ALA A 160 -2.28 -37.74 2.26
CA ALA A 160 -3.49 -38.06 1.49
C ALA A 160 -3.52 -39.53 1.03
N LYS A 161 -2.37 -40.09 0.63
CA LYS A 161 -2.24 -41.50 0.25
C LYS A 161 -2.47 -42.44 1.44
N GLN A 162 -1.98 -42.08 2.63
CA GLN A 162 -2.20 -42.85 3.85
C GLN A 162 -3.66 -42.79 4.29
N ASP A 163 -4.30 -41.63 4.20
CA ASP A 163 -5.72 -41.48 4.52
C ASP A 163 -6.59 -42.24 3.51
N TRP A 164 -6.28 -42.17 2.21
CA TRP A 164 -6.95 -42.97 1.18
C TRP A 164 -6.79 -44.48 1.39
N MET A 165 -5.60 -44.95 1.82
CA MET A 165 -5.38 -46.36 2.15
C MET A 165 -6.11 -46.78 3.43
N ARG A 166 -6.29 -45.86 4.39
CA ARG A 166 -7.07 -46.11 5.60
C ARG A 166 -8.57 -46.22 5.29
N GLU A 167 -9.05 -45.42 4.34
CA GLU A 167 -10.43 -45.42 3.86
C GLU A 167 -10.74 -46.59 2.90
N ASN A 168 -9.76 -47.05 2.11
CA ASN A 168 -9.92 -48.13 1.12
C ASN A 168 -9.27 -49.48 1.52
N GLY A 169 -8.88 -49.66 2.79
CA GLY A 169 -8.45 -50.94 3.36
C GLY A 169 -9.58 -51.98 3.43
N PRO A 170 -9.27 -53.29 3.54
CA PRO A 170 -9.96 -54.39 2.87
C PRO A 170 -11.41 -54.60 3.34
N GLY A 171 -12.34 -53.90 2.70
CA GLY A 171 -13.78 -54.12 2.83
C GLY A 171 -14.55 -53.98 1.52
N GLY A 172 -13.89 -53.60 0.41
CA GLY A 172 -14.55 -53.33 -0.87
C GLY A 172 -14.88 -54.57 -1.72
N GLU A 173 -14.29 -55.73 -1.44
CA GLU A 173 -14.52 -56.95 -2.24
C GLU A 173 -15.78 -57.75 -1.84
N VAL A 174 -16.42 -57.44 -0.71
CA VAL A 174 -17.65 -58.15 -0.29
C VAL A 174 -18.91 -57.66 -1.01
N ALA A 175 -18.88 -56.49 -1.65
CA ALA A 175 -20.05 -55.95 -2.37
C ALA A 175 -20.13 -56.45 -3.83
N ALA A 176 -19.01 -56.73 -4.50
CA ALA A 176 -19.00 -57.15 -5.90
C ALA A 176 -19.41 -58.63 -6.12
N ARG A 177 -19.49 -59.44 -5.05
CA ARG A 177 -19.83 -60.87 -5.14
C ARG A 177 -21.31 -61.17 -4.83
N ALA A 178 -22.11 -60.16 -4.47
CA ALA A 178 -23.54 -60.33 -4.17
C ALA A 178 -24.48 -60.05 -5.36
N GLU A 179 -23.97 -59.46 -6.47
CA GLU A 179 -24.79 -59.17 -7.67
C GLU A 179 -24.57 -60.14 -8.85
N SER A 180 -23.82 -61.23 -8.67
CA SER A 180 -23.65 -62.26 -9.69
C SER A 180 -24.19 -63.64 -9.28
N GLY A 181 -25.51 -63.78 -9.41
CA GLY A 181 -26.20 -65.03 -9.77
C GLY A 181 -26.96 -65.75 -8.65
N PRO A 182 -28.01 -66.53 -8.97
CA PRO A 182 -28.61 -66.84 -10.29
C PRO A 182 -29.96 -66.15 -10.56
#